data_AF-A0A3G8YHU5-F1
#
_entry.id   AF-A0A3G8YHU5-F1
#
_cell.length_a   1.000
_cell.length_b   1.000
_cell.length_c   1.000
_cell.angle_alpha   90.00
_cell.angle_beta   90.00
_cell.angle_gamma   90.00
#
_symmetry.space_group_name_H-M   'P 1'
#
loop_
_entity.id
_entity.type
_entity.pdbx_description
1 polymer ?
#
loop_
_entity_poly.entity_id
_entity_poly.type
_entity_poly.pdbx_seq_one_letter_code
_entity_poly.pdbx_strand_id
1 'polypeptide(L)'
;MAVPQRFASVHGKETWDIVISCVDTRAARSSLHRAAFSKGFHLWKYWLDCGNDLKSGQVILGTPRRAGSELKRGLLCATQLHPELMDTTMPEDDTPSCSAIEALSKQALFVGWMVATHALDLLWQLLRHGELSHHARYFDLAGARLSSRKC
;
A
#
# COMPACT_ATOMS: atom_id res chain seq x y z
N MET A 1 -20.32 3.82 1.22
CA MET A 1 -19.75 5.06 0.66
C MET A 1 -18.34 5.21 1.20
N ALA A 2 -17.32 5.33 0.35
CA ALA A 2 -15.97 5.64 0.81
C ALA A 2 -15.87 7.16 1.00
N VAL A 3 -15.59 7.61 2.23
CA VAL A 3 -15.39 9.03 2.54
C VAL A 3 -13.89 9.25 2.70
N PRO A 4 -13.26 10.12 1.88
CA PRO A 4 -11.85 10.43 2.07
C PRO A 4 -11.68 11.17 3.40
N GLN A 5 -10.97 10.54 4.34
CA GLN A 5 -10.65 11.12 5.64
C GLN A 5 -9.20 10.82 5.99
N ARG A 6 -8.54 11.75 6.69
CA ARG A 6 -7.20 11.51 7.21
C ARG A 6 -7.25 10.34 8.18
N PHE A 7 -6.31 9.40 8.01
CA PHE A 7 -6.19 8.30 8.96
C PHE A 7 -5.90 8.85 10.36
N ALA A 8 -6.85 8.63 11.27
CA ALA A 8 -6.70 8.92 12.70
C ALA A 8 -6.57 7.60 13.47
N SER A 9 -5.75 7.58 14.52
CA SER A 9 -5.47 6.37 15.31
C SER A 9 -6.72 5.70 15.89
N VAL A 10 -7.80 6.46 16.09
CA VAL A 10 -9.11 5.94 16.47
C VAL A 10 -9.64 4.89 15.48
N HIS A 11 -9.48 5.09 14.16
CA HIS A 11 -9.93 4.13 13.15
C HIS A 11 -9.13 2.84 13.15
N GLY A 12 -7.86 2.87 13.61
CA GLY A 12 -7.08 1.66 13.84
C GLY A 12 -7.66 0.78 14.96
N LYS A 13 -8.52 1.34 15.82
CA LYS A 13 -9.22 0.62 16.89
C LYS A 13 -10.57 0.06 16.44
N GLU A 14 -10.88 0.08 15.15
CA GLU A 14 -12.06 -0.55 14.58
C GLU A 14 -11.70 -1.82 13.82
N THR A 15 -12.65 -2.74 13.69
CA THR A 15 -12.46 -3.96 12.90
C THR A 15 -12.64 -3.68 11.41
N TRP A 16 -11.57 -3.87 10.63
CA TRP A 16 -11.60 -3.77 9.18
C TRP A 16 -11.18 -5.09 8.55
N ASP A 17 -11.98 -5.58 7.60
CA ASP A 17 -11.61 -6.75 6.81
C ASP A 17 -10.47 -6.42 5.84
N ILE A 18 -10.58 -5.29 5.14
CA ILE A 18 -9.60 -4.82 4.18
C ILE A 18 -9.34 -3.34 4.47
N VAL A 19 -8.07 -3.01 4.68
CA VAL A 19 -7.60 -1.62 4.69
C VAL A 19 -6.85 -1.36 3.40
N ILE A 20 -7.19 -0.26 2.73
CA ILE A 20 -6.52 0.19 1.50
C ILE A 20 -5.86 1.54 1.81
N SER A 21 -4.54 1.62 1.67
CA SER A 21 -3.80 2.88 1.84
C SER A 21 -3.29 3.39 0.51
N CYS A 22 -3.54 4.67 0.23
CA CYS A 22 -2.97 5.42 -0.89
C CYS A 22 -2.28 6.66 -0.32
N VAL A 23 -1.27 6.45 0.53
CA VAL A 23 -0.58 7.53 1.24
C VAL A 23 0.73 7.88 0.56
N ASP A 24 1.01 9.18 0.51
CA ASP A 24 2.16 9.81 -0.13
C ASP A 24 3.36 9.99 0.82
N THR A 25 3.18 9.84 2.13
CA THR A 25 4.24 10.07 3.12
C THR A 25 4.63 8.80 3.90
N ARG A 26 5.93 8.68 4.20
CA ARG A 26 6.53 7.69 5.09
C ARG A 26 5.95 7.77 6.50
N ALA A 27 5.73 8.99 6.99
CA ALA A 27 5.11 9.20 8.31
C ALA A 27 3.68 8.63 8.40
N ALA A 28 2.88 8.80 7.35
CA ALA A 28 1.55 8.20 7.27
C ALA A 28 1.63 6.67 7.21
N ARG A 29 2.53 6.12 6.39
CA ARG A 29 2.73 4.67 6.27
C ARG A 29 3.23 4.04 7.58
N SER A 30 4.12 4.72 8.31
CA SER A 30 4.56 4.34 9.67
C SER A 30 3.40 4.33 10.67
N SER A 31 2.51 5.33 10.59
CA SER A 31 1.30 5.38 11.43
C SER A 31 0.33 4.22 11.16
N LEU A 32 0.15 3.86 9.88
CA LEU A 32 -0.63 2.69 9.46
C LEU A 32 0.00 1.39 9.93
N HIS A 33 1.32 1.24 9.80
CA HIS A 33 2.03 0.08 10.32
C HIS A 33 1.81 -0.10 11.82
N ARG A 34 1.93 1.00 12.60
CA ARG A 34 1.65 0.95 14.03
C ARG A 34 0.23 0.46 14.32
N ALA A 35 -0.77 0.95 13.57
CA ALA A 35 -2.15 0.50 13.73
C ALA A 35 -2.34 -0.98 13.34
N ALA A 36 -1.68 -1.45 12.29
CA ALA A 36 -1.82 -2.81 11.79
C ALA A 36 -1.15 -3.88 12.69
N PHE A 37 -0.06 -3.53 13.37
CA PHE A 37 0.79 -4.50 14.08
C PHE A 37 0.82 -4.34 15.61
N SER A 38 0.49 -3.17 16.17
CA SER A 38 0.66 -2.93 17.62
C SER A 38 -0.42 -3.63 18.47
N LYS A 39 -0.05 -3.96 19.70
CA LYS A 39 -1.01 -4.39 20.72
C LYS A 39 -1.97 -3.22 21.04
N GLY A 40 -3.26 -3.51 21.23
CA GLY A 40 -4.29 -2.50 21.51
C GLY A 40 -5.07 -1.98 20.30
N PHE A 41 -4.74 -2.43 19.09
CA PHE A 41 -5.51 -2.19 17.86
C PHE A 41 -6.14 -3.49 17.34
N HIS A 42 -7.21 -3.37 16.56
CA HIS A 42 -7.83 -4.53 15.91
C HIS A 42 -6.97 -5.00 14.75
N LEU A 43 -6.85 -6.32 14.60
CA LEU A 43 -6.02 -6.90 13.54
C LEU A 43 -6.77 -6.81 12.21
N TRP A 44 -6.23 -6.05 11.27
CA TRP A 44 -6.73 -6.01 9.89
C TRP A 44 -6.54 -7.40 9.27
N LYS A 45 -7.58 -7.93 8.59
CA LYS A 45 -7.42 -9.23 7.92
C LYS A 45 -6.48 -9.11 6.73
N TYR A 46 -6.67 -8.05 5.94
CA TYR A 46 -5.83 -7.66 4.81
C TYR A 46 -5.46 -6.18 4.84
N TRP A 47 -4.27 -5.88 4.33
CA TRP A 47 -3.80 -4.53 4.07
C TRP A 47 -3.26 -4.42 2.64
N LEU A 48 -3.94 -3.65 1.80
CA LEU A 48 -3.50 -3.31 0.45
C LEU A 48 -2.82 -1.93 0.50
N ASP A 49 -1.50 -1.91 0.43
CA ASP A 49 -0.74 -0.66 0.32
C ASP A 49 -0.50 -0.34 -1.15
N CYS A 50 -0.94 0.85 -1.55
CA CYS A 50 -0.76 1.45 -2.85
C CYS A 50 0.21 2.62 -2.68
N GLY A 51 1.39 2.50 -3.26
CA GLY A 51 2.40 3.55 -3.27
C GLY A 51 2.86 3.83 -4.68
N ASN A 52 3.22 5.07 -4.95
CA ASN A 52 3.88 5.44 -6.17
C ASN A 52 4.85 6.57 -5.95
N ASP A 53 5.80 6.62 -6.87
CA ASP A 53 6.68 7.75 -7.09
C ASP A 53 6.27 8.43 -8.41
N LEU A 54 7.11 9.31 -8.97
CA LEU A 54 6.81 10.04 -10.20
C LEU A 54 6.66 9.13 -11.44
N LYS A 55 7.38 8.00 -11.48
CA LYS A 55 7.45 7.11 -12.66
C LYS A 55 7.33 5.63 -12.34
N SER A 56 7.23 5.27 -11.07
CA SER A 56 7.18 3.90 -10.59
C SER A 56 6.11 3.75 -9.52
N GLY A 57 5.77 2.53 -9.19
CA GLY A 57 4.86 2.28 -8.09
C GLY A 57 4.77 0.82 -7.71
N GLN A 58 4.07 0.60 -6.60
CA GLN A 58 3.86 -0.69 -5.99
C GLN A 58 2.44 -0.83 -5.47
N VAL A 59 1.93 -2.05 -5.59
CA VAL A 59 0.66 -2.46 -5.00
C VAL A 59 0.89 -3.78 -4.29
N ILE A 60 0.72 -3.79 -2.97
CA ILE A 60 1.09 -4.93 -2.14
C ILE A 60 -0.06 -5.27 -1.19
N LEU A 61 -0.64 -6.45 -1.37
CA LEU A 61 -1.60 -7.04 -0.45
C LEU A 61 -0.85 -7.90 0.58
N GLY A 62 -0.90 -7.47 1.83
CA GLY A 62 -0.38 -8.20 2.97
C GLY A 62 -1.48 -8.67 3.91
N THR A 63 -1.11 -9.56 4.81
CA THR A 63 -1.93 -9.95 5.96
C THR A 63 -1.20 -9.50 7.23
N PRO A 64 -1.57 -8.37 7.85
CA PRO A 64 -0.97 -7.95 9.10
C PRO A 64 -1.16 -9.01 10.19
N ARG A 65 -0.09 -9.36 10.88
CA ARG A 65 -0.07 -10.43 11.89
C ARG A 65 0.85 -10.02 13.02
N ARG A 66 0.45 -10.35 14.26
CA ARG A 66 1.27 -10.06 15.44
C ARG A 66 2.45 -11.03 15.48
N ALA A 67 3.58 -10.57 16.03
CA ALA A 67 4.73 -11.41 16.28
C ALA A 67 4.32 -12.64 17.11
N GLY A 68 4.71 -13.84 16.65
CA GLY A 68 4.37 -15.11 17.29
C GLY A 68 3.06 -15.76 16.82
N SER A 69 2.26 -15.13 15.94
CA SER A 69 1.14 -15.84 15.30
C SER A 69 1.66 -16.63 14.10
N GLU A 70 1.90 -17.93 14.27
CA GLU A 70 2.20 -18.82 13.14
C GLU A 70 0.95 -19.09 12.32
N LEU A 71 1.02 -18.82 11.03
CA LEU A 71 0.16 -19.44 10.02
C LEU A 71 0.99 -19.64 8.76
N LYS A 72 0.98 -20.86 8.23
CA LYS A 72 1.74 -21.32 7.05
C LYS A 72 1.44 -20.55 5.74
N ARG A 73 0.62 -19.49 5.76
CA ARG A 73 0.04 -18.79 4.59
C ARG A 73 -0.08 -17.28 4.75
N GLY A 74 0.76 -16.65 5.59
CA GLY A 74 0.76 -15.20 5.79
C GLY A 74 1.44 -14.46 4.64
N LEU A 75 0.81 -13.41 4.12
CA LEU A 75 1.37 -12.53 3.10
C LEU A 75 2.10 -11.36 3.77
N LEU A 76 3.35 -11.11 3.38
CA LEU A 76 4.11 -9.96 3.90
C LEU A 76 3.47 -8.64 3.46
N CYS A 77 3.34 -7.69 4.39
CA CYS A 77 2.86 -6.34 4.10
C CYS A 77 3.98 -5.51 3.43
N ALA A 78 3.60 -4.41 2.77
CA ALA A 78 4.55 -3.51 2.12
C ALA A 78 5.70 -3.08 3.04
N THR A 79 5.38 -2.71 4.27
CA THR A 79 6.34 -2.27 5.28
C THR A 79 7.27 -3.36 5.81
N GLN A 80 6.93 -4.63 5.58
CA GLN A 80 7.80 -5.76 5.92
C GLN A 80 8.72 -6.12 4.75
N LEU A 81 8.26 -5.88 3.51
CA LEU A 81 9.07 -6.09 2.30
C LEU A 81 10.05 -4.95 2.05
N HIS A 82 9.60 -3.73 2.35
CA HIS A 82 10.29 -2.48 2.08
C HIS A 82 10.21 -1.59 3.34
N PRO A 83 11.01 -1.90 4.39
CA PRO A 83 11.00 -1.12 5.63
C PRO A 83 11.34 0.36 5.44
N GLU A 84 12.12 0.69 4.42
CA GLU A 84 12.48 2.05 4.02
C GLU A 84 11.26 2.92 3.70
N LEU A 85 10.11 2.33 3.32
CA LEU A 85 8.86 3.05 3.10
C LEU A 85 8.31 3.73 4.38
N MET A 86 8.89 3.45 5.54
CA MET A 86 8.55 4.07 6.83
C MET A 86 9.70 4.89 7.41
N ASP A 87 10.86 4.93 6.76
CA ASP A 87 12.04 5.61 7.29
C ASP A 87 11.92 7.13 7.13
N THR A 88 11.44 7.81 8.18
CA THR A 88 11.27 9.26 8.20
C THR A 88 12.59 10.05 8.25
N THR A 89 13.74 9.37 8.36
CA THR A 89 15.05 10.04 8.24
C THR A 89 15.48 10.22 6.79
N MET A 90 14.92 9.42 5.88
CA MET A 90 15.06 9.64 4.45
C MET A 90 14.20 10.82 4.02
N PRO A 91 14.68 11.67 3.10
CA PRO A 91 13.83 12.69 2.52
C PRO A 91 12.63 12.01 1.86
N GLU A 92 11.46 12.61 2.06
CA GLU A 92 10.37 12.39 1.13
C GLU A 92 10.84 12.88 -0.24
N ASP A 93 10.36 12.27 -1.32
CA ASP A 93 10.51 12.90 -2.64
C ASP A 93 9.52 14.07 -2.71
N ASP A 94 9.76 15.06 -1.85
CA ASP A 94 9.07 16.34 -1.74
C ASP A 94 9.59 17.28 -2.82
N THR A 95 9.89 16.75 -4.02
CA THR A 95 9.96 17.59 -5.21
C THR A 95 8.62 18.32 -5.25
N PRO A 96 8.56 19.63 -4.95
CA PRO A 96 7.29 20.28 -4.72
C PRO A 96 6.46 20.12 -5.97
N SER A 97 5.27 19.55 -5.85
CA SER A 97 4.24 19.80 -6.84
C SER A 97 3.91 21.29 -6.74
N CYS A 98 4.74 22.17 -7.33
CA CYS A 98 4.47 23.60 -7.50
C CYS A 98 3.28 23.85 -8.45
N SER A 99 2.44 22.84 -8.62
CA SER A 99 1.49 22.71 -9.67
C SER A 99 0.74 21.40 -9.47
N ALA A 100 -0.35 21.46 -8.71
CA ALA A 100 -1.45 20.50 -8.89
C ALA A 100 -1.87 20.38 -10.38
N ILE A 101 -1.48 21.36 -11.22
CA ILE A 101 -1.69 21.44 -12.66
C ILE A 101 -0.54 20.83 -13.51
N GLU A 102 0.68 20.68 -13.01
CA GLU A 102 1.87 20.16 -13.75
C GLU A 102 2.30 18.78 -13.19
N ALA A 103 1.92 18.45 -11.95
CA ALA A 103 1.70 17.07 -11.51
C ALA A 103 0.58 16.38 -12.33
N LEU A 104 -0.22 17.16 -13.05
CA LEU A 104 -1.06 16.72 -14.16
C LEU A 104 -0.29 16.62 -15.49
N SER A 105 1.03 16.51 -15.46
CA SER A 105 1.75 15.99 -16.62
C SER A 105 1.18 14.59 -16.90
N LYS A 106 0.89 14.31 -18.18
CA LYS A 106 0.21 13.09 -18.61
C LYS A 106 0.84 11.82 -18.02
N GLN A 107 2.15 11.85 -17.75
CA GLN A 107 2.91 10.72 -17.22
C GLN A 107 2.59 10.39 -15.76
N ALA A 108 2.44 11.36 -14.87
CA ALA A 108 2.08 11.11 -13.47
C ALA A 108 0.63 10.57 -13.34
N LEU A 109 -0.28 11.01 -14.21
CA LEU A 109 -1.64 10.46 -14.31
C LEU A 109 -1.64 8.96 -14.66
N PHE A 110 -0.75 8.51 -15.55
CA PHE A 110 -0.65 7.10 -15.92
C PHE A 110 -0.15 6.22 -14.77
N VAL A 111 0.77 6.73 -13.94
CA VAL A 111 1.26 6.01 -12.75
C VAL A 111 0.12 5.77 -11.77
N GLY A 112 -0.64 6.81 -11.41
CA GLY A 112 -1.79 6.66 -10.51
C GLY A 112 -2.86 5.71 -11.06
N TRP A 113 -3.13 5.78 -12.37
CA TRP A 113 -4.05 4.84 -13.02
C TRP A 113 -3.53 3.39 -13.00
N MET A 114 -2.23 3.18 -13.21
CA MET A 114 -1.62 1.84 -13.17
C MET A 114 -1.66 1.25 -11.76
N VAL A 115 -1.38 2.05 -10.72
CA VAL A 115 -1.57 1.65 -9.31
C VAL A 115 -3.01 1.22 -9.07
N ALA A 116 -3.98 2.06 -9.42
CA ALA A 116 -5.40 1.77 -9.19
C ALA A 116 -5.84 0.51 -9.95
N THR A 117 -5.37 0.32 -11.18
CA THR A 117 -5.68 -0.86 -12.00
C THR A 117 -5.11 -2.13 -11.38
N HIS A 118 -3.86 -2.10 -10.91
CA HIS A 118 -3.26 -3.24 -10.24
C HIS A 118 -3.92 -3.56 -8.91
N ALA A 119 -4.33 -2.54 -8.14
CA ALA A 119 -5.08 -2.68 -6.90
C ALA A 119 -6.44 -3.33 -7.13
N LEU A 120 -7.20 -2.82 -8.11
CA LEU A 120 -8.50 -3.37 -8.48
C LEU A 120 -8.39 -4.83 -8.93
N ASP A 121 -7.39 -5.19 -9.73
CA ASP A 121 -7.21 -6.56 -10.17
C ASP A 121 -6.82 -7.51 -9.01
N LEU A 122 -5.95 -7.10 -8.08
CA LEU A 122 -5.68 -7.90 -6.87
C LEU A 122 -6.93 -8.10 -6.01
N LEU A 123 -7.72 -7.05 -5.81
CA LEU A 123 -8.98 -7.14 -5.08
C LEU A 123 -9.99 -8.02 -5.81
N TRP A 124 -10.09 -7.90 -7.13
CA TRP A 124 -10.96 -8.74 -7.95
C TRP A 124 -10.59 -10.22 -7.79
N GLN A 125 -9.31 -10.57 -7.93
CA GLN A 125 -8.86 -11.95 -7.79
C GLN A 125 -9.16 -12.49 -6.38
N LEU A 126 -8.83 -11.71 -5.35
CA LEU A 126 -9.10 -12.07 -3.95
C LEU A 126 -10.61 -12.30 -3.71
N LEU A 127 -11.46 -11.36 -4.13
CA LEU A 127 -12.89 -11.37 -3.82
C LEU A 127 -13.68 -12.35 -4.70
N ARG A 128 -13.30 -12.49 -5.97
CA ARG A 128 -14.02 -13.33 -6.94
C ARG A 128 -13.62 -14.79 -6.86
N HIS A 129 -12.32 -15.05 -6.68
CA HIS A 129 -11.75 -16.40 -6.76
C HIS A 129 -11.29 -16.93 -5.40
N GLY A 130 -11.07 -16.06 -4.41
CA GLY A 130 -10.60 -16.47 -3.08
C GLY A 130 -9.13 -16.91 -3.05
N GLU A 131 -8.41 -16.75 -4.16
CA GLU A 131 -7.00 -17.11 -4.30
C GLU A 131 -6.21 -16.02 -5.01
N LEU A 132 -4.92 -15.97 -4.72
CA LEU A 132 -3.97 -15.08 -5.35
C LEU A 132 -2.74 -15.89 -5.76
N SER A 133 -2.26 -15.68 -6.97
CA SER A 133 -0.97 -16.21 -7.42
C SER A 133 0.19 -15.29 -7.01
N HIS A 134 -0.08 -13.98 -6.97
CA HIS A 134 0.88 -12.94 -6.64
C HIS A 134 0.21 -11.92 -5.72
N HIS A 135 0.93 -11.48 -4.69
CA HIS A 135 0.42 -10.53 -3.70
C HIS A 135 1.06 -9.16 -3.77
N ALA A 136 2.18 -9.02 -4.50
CA ALA A 136 2.85 -7.75 -4.73
C ALA A 136 3.09 -7.54 -6.22
N ARG A 137 2.90 -6.31 -6.68
CA ARG A 137 3.15 -5.87 -8.05
C ARG A 137 3.96 -4.59 -8.01
N TYR A 138 4.95 -4.51 -8.88
CA TYR A 138 5.84 -3.36 -9.01
C TYR A 138 5.95 -3.00 -10.48
N PHE A 139 6.03 -1.71 -10.75
CA PHE A 139 6.27 -1.21 -12.09
C PHE A 139 7.19 0.00 -12.06
N ASP A 140 7.97 0.15 -13.12
CA ASP A 140 8.83 1.29 -13.39
C ASP A 140 8.68 1.66 -14.87
N LEU A 141 8.04 2.80 -15.13
CA LEU A 141 7.76 3.29 -16.47
C LEU A 141 8.99 3.92 -17.12
N ALA A 142 9.98 4.37 -16.34
CA ALA A 142 11.22 4.91 -16.88
C ALA A 142 12.12 3.81 -17.42
N GLY A 143 12.25 2.71 -16.65
CA GLY A 143 13.02 1.53 -17.01
C GLY A 143 12.24 0.47 -17.80
N ALA A 144 10.95 0.70 -18.09
CA ALA A 144 10.04 -0.25 -18.73
C ALA A 144 10.03 -1.65 -18.06
N ARG A 145 10.05 -1.67 -16.72
CA ARG A 145 10.13 -2.90 -15.93
C ARG A 145 8.82 -3.18 -15.21
N LEU A 146 8.41 -4.44 -15.24
CA LEU A 146 7.33 -4.99 -14.43
C LEU A 146 7.88 -6.15 -13.61
N SER A 147 7.51 -6.23 -12.34
CA SER A 147 7.81 -7.39 -11.50
C SER A 147 6.69 -7.67 -10.51
N SER A 148 6.67 -8.89 -9.98
CA SER A 148 5.67 -9.31 -9.01
C SER A 148 6.26 -10.28 -8.02
N ARG A 149 5.60 -10.42 -6.87
CA ARG A 149 5.95 -11.39 -5.84
C ARG A 149 4.83 -12.40 -5.69
N LYS A 150 5.19 -13.67 -5.76
CA LYS A 150 4.26 -14.79 -5.49
C LYS A 150 3.79 -14.77 -4.04
N CYS A 151 2.59 -15.30 -3.82
CA CYS A 151 2.03 -15.51 -2.49
C CYS A 151 2.86 -16.49 -1.65
#